data_AF-A0AAE6ZE35-F1
#
_entry.id   AF-A0AAE6ZE35-F1
#
_cell.length_a   1.000
_cell.length_b   1.000
_cell.length_c   1.000
_cell.angle_alpha   90.00
_cell.angle_beta   90.00
_cell.angle_gamma   90.00
#
_symmetry.space_group_name_H-M   'P 1'
#
loop_
_entity.id
_entity.type
_entity.pdbx_description
1 polymer ?
#
loop_
_entity_poly.entity_id
_entity_poly.type
_entity_poly.pdbx_seq_one_letter_code
_entity_poly.pdbx_strand_id
1 'polypeptide(L)'
;MKKTITGMLALAAMVVGMSSFKSADATTVRSLDSASVKMDSLMSVDSVARFDSLSTGIDSLMGLDSIAGIDSIAGIDSIAGIDSISGIDSIAGIDSVARIDSFTRVDSFSRVDSVSRMDSLFRNDSLRMDSVKGMDSLRTVEGGSISGKVTPADGAAEVEADNGTEKLKGAVAQGAFAIPAAKAGTYTITIVGKAPYKSAVIKDVKVEDGKATDLGEIKLEQ
;
A
#
# COMPACT_ATOMS: atom_id res chain seq x y z
N MET A 1 108.00 11.46 -70.26
CA MET A 1 106.57 11.71 -69.94
C MET A 1 105.95 10.70 -68.97
N LYS A 2 106.47 9.47 -68.77
CA LYS A 2 105.88 8.49 -67.83
C LYS A 2 105.98 8.85 -66.33
N LYS A 3 107.03 9.57 -65.89
CA LYS A 3 107.25 9.89 -64.45
C LYS A 3 106.23 10.88 -63.85
N THR A 4 105.63 11.77 -64.66
CA THR A 4 104.71 12.80 -64.16
C THR A 4 103.31 12.26 -63.89
N ILE A 5 102.86 11.27 -64.67
CA ILE A 5 101.54 10.63 -64.51
C ILE A 5 101.49 9.79 -63.22
N THR A 6 102.60 9.13 -62.87
CA THR A 6 102.70 8.32 -61.64
C THR A 6 102.55 9.16 -60.37
N GLY A 7 103.11 10.38 -60.34
CA GLY A 7 103.01 11.27 -59.17
C GLY A 7 101.59 11.81 -58.95
N MET A 8 100.87 12.12 -60.03
CA MET A 8 99.50 12.64 -59.94
C MET A 8 98.49 11.56 -59.52
N LEU A 9 98.71 10.30 -59.93
CA LEU A 9 97.91 9.16 -59.50
C LEU A 9 98.09 8.84 -58.00
N ALA A 10 99.32 9.00 -57.49
CA ALA A 10 99.62 8.82 -56.07
C ALA A 10 98.93 9.88 -55.19
N LEU A 11 98.87 11.14 -55.66
CA LEU A 11 98.18 12.21 -54.95
C LEU A 11 96.66 12.02 -54.92
N ALA A 12 96.07 11.56 -56.03
CA ALA A 12 94.64 11.25 -56.10
C ALA A 12 94.27 10.09 -55.15
N ALA A 13 95.09 9.04 -55.09
CA ALA A 13 94.89 7.93 -54.14
C ALA A 13 94.99 8.38 -52.68
N MET A 14 95.91 9.30 -52.37
CA MET A 14 96.06 9.85 -51.02
C MET A 14 94.84 10.69 -50.59
N VAL A 15 94.30 11.52 -51.50
CA VAL A 15 93.09 12.32 -51.24
C VAL A 15 91.86 11.42 -51.02
N VAL A 16 91.71 10.35 -51.82
CA VAL A 16 90.64 9.36 -51.64
C VAL A 16 90.80 8.59 -50.31
N GLY A 17 92.02 8.24 -49.92
CA GLY A 17 92.29 7.62 -48.62
C GLY A 17 91.89 8.52 -47.44
N MET A 18 92.12 9.83 -47.57
CA MET A 18 91.83 10.81 -46.50
C MET A 18 90.32 11.08 -46.34
N SER A 19 89.54 11.03 -47.43
CA SER A 19 88.07 11.14 -47.36
C SER A 19 87.42 9.87 -46.80
N SER A 20 87.96 8.69 -47.09
CA SER A 20 87.53 7.43 -46.44
C SER A 20 87.82 7.43 -44.94
N PHE A 21 89.00 7.91 -44.51
CA PHE A 21 89.37 7.98 -43.09
C PHE A 21 88.46 8.91 -42.29
N LYS A 22 88.10 10.08 -42.83
CA LYS A 22 87.18 11.03 -42.18
C LYS A 22 85.74 10.50 -42.07
N SER A 23 85.31 9.66 -43.01
CA SER A 23 83.97 9.04 -42.97
C SER A 23 83.84 7.89 -41.97
N ALA A 24 84.91 7.10 -41.81
CA ALA A 24 84.94 5.97 -40.89
C ALA A 24 84.84 6.47 -39.44
N ASP A 25 85.66 7.46 -39.07
CA ASP A 25 85.70 8.05 -37.72
C ASP A 25 84.38 8.74 -37.35
N ALA A 26 83.78 9.50 -38.27
CA ALA A 26 82.49 10.15 -38.04
C ALA A 26 81.32 9.16 -37.88
N THR A 27 81.40 7.99 -38.52
CA THR A 27 80.37 6.94 -38.41
C THR A 27 80.53 6.16 -37.10
N THR A 28 81.77 5.84 -36.71
CA THR A 28 82.07 5.20 -35.42
C THR A 28 81.72 6.12 -34.25
N VAL A 29 82.01 7.42 -34.34
CA VAL A 29 81.65 8.40 -33.29
C VAL A 29 80.14 8.52 -33.12
N ARG A 30 79.37 8.58 -34.22
CA ARG A 30 77.89 8.57 -34.13
C ARG A 30 77.32 7.29 -33.53
N SER A 31 77.96 6.15 -33.81
CA SER A 31 77.54 4.87 -33.22
C SER A 31 77.83 4.79 -31.71
N LEU A 32 78.94 5.38 -31.26
CA LEU A 32 79.29 5.49 -29.84
C LEU A 32 78.35 6.46 -29.11
N ASP A 33 78.01 7.59 -29.72
CA ASP A 33 77.04 8.54 -29.16
C ASP A 33 75.65 7.90 -28.98
N SER A 34 75.20 7.16 -30.00
CA SER A 34 73.97 6.38 -29.92
C SER A 34 74.01 5.29 -28.84
N ALA A 35 75.17 4.67 -28.61
CA ALA A 35 75.36 3.69 -27.53
C ALA A 35 75.37 4.36 -26.15
N SER A 36 75.96 5.56 -26.03
CA SER A 36 75.93 6.36 -24.81
C SER A 36 74.50 6.77 -24.43
N VAL A 37 73.69 7.23 -25.39
CA VAL A 37 72.28 7.57 -25.16
C VAL A 37 71.46 6.35 -24.72
N LYS A 38 71.75 5.16 -25.28
CA LYS A 38 71.15 3.90 -24.81
C LYS A 38 71.59 3.55 -23.39
N MET A 39 72.83 3.84 -23.01
CA MET A 39 73.34 3.63 -21.66
C MET A 39 72.67 4.58 -20.64
N ASP A 40 72.45 5.85 -21.00
CA ASP A 40 71.67 6.78 -20.17
C ASP A 40 70.22 6.30 -19.96
N SER A 41 69.61 5.69 -20.98
CA SER A 41 68.28 5.07 -20.84
C SER A 41 68.28 3.86 -19.89
N LEU A 42 69.41 3.14 -19.77
CA LEU A 42 69.60 2.08 -18.77
C LEU A 42 69.90 2.64 -17.37
N MET A 43 70.43 3.85 -17.25
CA MET A 43 70.53 4.55 -15.96
C MET A 43 69.18 5.11 -15.51
N SER A 44 68.24 5.32 -16.43
CA SER A 44 66.83 5.61 -16.13
C SER A 44 66.02 4.39 -15.68
N VAL A 45 66.70 3.29 -15.30
CA VAL A 45 66.14 2.15 -14.56
C VAL A 45 65.84 2.58 -13.12
N ASP A 46 64.87 3.49 -13.01
CA ASP A 46 63.96 3.70 -11.88
C ASP A 46 63.16 2.42 -11.54
N SER A 47 63.45 1.30 -12.22
CA SER A 47 62.94 -0.03 -11.88
C SER A 47 63.58 -0.61 -10.62
N VAL A 48 64.70 -0.06 -10.12
CA VAL A 48 65.22 -0.43 -8.79
C VAL A 48 64.33 0.16 -7.68
N ALA A 49 63.83 1.38 -7.83
CA ALA A 49 62.88 1.97 -6.88
C ALA A 49 61.53 1.21 -6.83
N ARG A 50 61.13 0.61 -7.95
CA ARG A 50 59.96 -0.30 -8.00
C ARG A 50 60.19 -1.62 -7.24
N PHE A 51 61.43 -2.08 -7.10
CA PHE A 51 61.76 -3.27 -6.31
C PHE A 51 61.63 -3.02 -4.80
N ASP A 52 61.98 -1.81 -4.32
CA ASP A 52 61.78 -1.43 -2.91
C ASP A 52 60.29 -1.38 -2.51
N SER A 53 59.43 -0.94 -3.44
CA SER A 53 57.97 -0.99 -3.24
C SER A 53 57.42 -2.42 -3.19
N LEU A 54 58.06 -3.37 -3.88
CA LEU A 54 57.69 -4.79 -3.79
C LEU A 54 58.19 -5.44 -2.49
N SER A 55 59.38 -5.05 -2.02
CA SER A 55 59.91 -5.51 -0.73
C SER A 55 59.02 -5.09 0.45
N THR A 56 58.59 -3.82 0.46
CA THR A 56 57.67 -3.31 1.49
C THR A 56 56.28 -3.95 1.44
N GLY A 57 55.81 -4.34 0.25
CA GLY A 57 54.57 -5.13 0.09
C GLY A 57 54.68 -6.54 0.66
N ILE A 58 55.84 -7.20 0.53
CA ILE A 58 56.08 -8.56 1.07
C ILE A 58 56.17 -8.55 2.60
N ASP A 59 56.80 -7.52 3.20
CA ASP A 59 56.82 -7.37 4.66
C ASP A 59 55.40 -7.22 5.25
N SER A 60 54.50 -6.55 4.52
CA SER A 60 53.09 -6.43 4.89
C SER A 60 52.33 -7.77 4.80
N LEU A 61 52.74 -8.66 3.88
CA LEU A 61 52.20 -10.02 3.77
C LEU A 61 52.73 -10.96 4.87
N MET A 62 53.95 -10.75 5.37
CA MET A 62 54.46 -11.48 6.55
C MET A 62 53.74 -11.07 7.85
N GLY A 63 53.00 -9.96 7.87
CA GLY A 63 52.08 -9.61 8.95
C GLY A 63 50.83 -10.52 9.06
N LEU A 64 50.56 -11.34 8.04
CA LEU A 64 49.44 -12.31 8.07
C LEU A 64 49.78 -13.62 8.80
N ASP A 65 51.04 -13.85 9.16
CA ASP A 65 51.44 -14.96 10.04
C ASP A 65 50.97 -14.74 11.51
N SER A 66 50.37 -13.58 11.79
CA SER A 66 49.67 -13.29 13.05
C SER A 66 48.21 -13.80 13.08
N ILE A 67 47.83 -14.70 12.17
CA ILE A 67 46.63 -15.55 12.35
C ILE A 67 46.95 -16.72 13.33
N ALA A 68 47.91 -16.56 14.23
CA ALA A 68 48.01 -17.30 15.49
C ALA A 68 46.89 -16.91 16.49
N GLY A 69 45.69 -16.68 16.00
CA GLY A 69 44.51 -16.24 16.76
C GLY A 69 43.22 -16.95 16.38
N ILE A 70 43.25 -17.94 15.48
CA ILE A 70 42.08 -18.79 15.15
C ILE A 70 42.16 -20.17 15.83
N ASP A 71 43.27 -20.51 16.50
CA ASP A 71 43.38 -21.73 17.32
C ASP A 71 42.78 -21.62 18.74
N SER A 72 42.05 -20.54 19.04
CA SER A 72 41.26 -20.42 20.29
C SER A 72 39.79 -20.84 20.13
N ILE A 73 39.43 -21.58 19.06
CA ILE A 73 38.16 -22.32 19.00
C ILE A 73 38.28 -23.70 19.68
N ALA A 74 39.38 -23.97 20.41
CA ALA A 74 39.50 -25.10 21.34
C ALA A 74 38.97 -24.79 22.77
N GLY A 75 38.00 -23.87 22.88
CA GLY A 75 37.36 -23.46 24.15
C GLY A 75 35.83 -23.45 24.13
N ILE A 76 35.19 -23.91 23.03
CA ILE A 76 33.74 -24.16 22.99
C ILE A 76 33.43 -25.62 23.38
N ASP A 77 34.41 -26.37 23.91
CA ASP A 77 34.13 -27.61 24.65
C ASP A 77 33.47 -27.36 26.02
N SER A 78 33.23 -26.10 26.40
CA SER A 78 32.46 -25.75 27.60
C SER A 78 30.93 -25.73 27.40
N ILE A 79 30.40 -26.42 26.38
CA ILE A 79 28.96 -26.82 26.37
C ILE A 79 28.75 -28.11 27.19
N ALA A 80 29.78 -28.64 27.85
CA ALA A 80 29.64 -29.69 28.88
C ALA A 80 29.34 -29.12 30.30
N GLY A 81 28.51 -28.08 30.38
CA GLY A 81 28.12 -27.42 31.63
C GLY A 81 26.66 -26.94 31.67
N ILE A 82 25.85 -27.27 30.65
CA ILE A 82 24.39 -27.07 30.67
C ILE A 82 23.69 -28.32 31.25
N ASP A 83 24.39 -29.14 32.03
CA ASP A 83 23.80 -30.18 32.90
C ASP A 83 23.18 -29.61 34.20
N SER A 84 22.94 -28.29 34.27
CA SER A 84 22.26 -27.63 35.39
C SER A 84 20.87 -27.06 35.05
N ILE A 85 20.16 -27.64 34.07
CA ILE A 85 18.69 -27.51 33.99
C ILE A 85 18.01 -28.75 34.63
N SER A 86 18.54 -29.20 35.77
CA SER A 86 17.92 -30.23 36.62
C SER A 86 17.48 -29.65 37.98
N GLY A 87 17.22 -28.33 38.05
CA GLY A 87 16.94 -27.62 39.30
C GLY A 87 15.81 -26.59 39.27
N ILE A 88 15.06 -26.45 38.16
CA ILE A 88 13.83 -25.63 38.12
C ILE A 88 12.59 -26.52 38.28
N ASP A 89 12.72 -27.59 39.08
CA ASP A 89 11.58 -28.43 39.48
C ASP A 89 10.80 -27.83 40.67
N SER A 90 11.07 -26.59 41.10
CA SER A 90 10.46 -26.08 42.33
C SER A 90 10.29 -24.56 42.47
N ILE A 91 9.72 -23.89 41.45
CA ILE A 91 8.87 -22.72 41.74
C ILE A 91 7.41 -23.07 41.44
N ALA A 92 6.90 -23.98 42.27
CA ALA A 92 5.50 -24.12 42.62
C ALA A 92 5.01 -22.87 43.39
N GLY A 93 5.07 -21.70 42.75
CA GLY A 93 4.76 -20.40 43.37
C GLY A 93 4.19 -19.34 42.42
N ILE A 94 4.05 -19.65 41.13
CA ILE A 94 3.32 -18.80 40.17
C ILE A 94 1.97 -19.45 39.85
N ASP A 95 1.24 -19.83 40.91
CA ASP A 95 -0.20 -20.18 40.84
C ASP A 95 -1.08 -18.92 40.68
N SER A 96 -0.49 -17.76 40.37
CA SER A 96 -1.24 -16.51 40.16
C SER A 96 -1.51 -16.15 38.70
N VAL A 97 -1.12 -16.99 37.73
CA VAL A 97 -1.47 -16.76 36.30
C VAL A 97 -2.56 -17.72 35.80
N ALA A 98 -3.03 -18.64 36.64
CA ALA A 98 -4.23 -19.45 36.38
C ALA A 98 -5.56 -18.67 36.57
N ARG A 99 -5.51 -17.33 36.55
CA ARG A 99 -6.68 -16.48 36.76
C ARG A 99 -6.93 -15.45 35.65
N ILE A 100 -6.49 -15.76 34.43
CA ILE A 100 -7.05 -15.15 33.22
C ILE A 100 -7.88 -16.23 32.49
N ASP A 101 -8.87 -16.74 33.21
CA ASP A 101 -10.14 -17.14 32.60
C ASP A 101 -10.82 -15.84 32.12
N SER A 102 -10.53 -15.44 30.88
CA SER A 102 -11.38 -14.63 29.98
C SER A 102 -10.52 -13.77 29.07
N PHE A 103 -10.06 -14.30 27.94
CA PHE A 103 -10.20 -13.61 26.65
C PHE A 103 -10.10 -14.66 25.53
N THR A 104 -11.23 -15.32 25.33
CA THR A 104 -11.83 -15.56 24.01
C THR A 104 -10.90 -16.01 22.88
N ARG A 105 -10.85 -17.32 22.65
CA ARG A 105 -11.25 -17.97 21.38
C ARG A 105 -11.39 -17.03 20.17
N VAL A 106 -10.30 -16.65 19.51
CA VAL A 106 -10.36 -16.12 18.13
C VAL A 106 -9.10 -16.45 17.31
N ASP A 107 -8.70 -17.73 17.26
CA ASP A 107 -7.78 -18.22 16.21
C ASP A 107 -8.51 -19.17 15.26
N SER A 108 -9.61 -18.70 14.69
CA SER A 108 -10.36 -19.41 13.64
C SER A 108 -10.52 -18.53 12.40
N PHE A 109 -9.47 -17.81 12.01
CA PHE A 109 -9.43 -17.07 10.75
C PHE A 109 -8.67 -17.79 9.62
N SER A 110 -8.65 -19.13 9.62
CA SER A 110 -8.30 -19.91 8.42
C SER A 110 -9.40 -19.91 7.33
N ARG A 111 -10.42 -19.05 7.45
CA ARG A 111 -11.47 -18.84 6.42
C ARG A 111 -11.17 -17.75 5.39
N VAL A 112 -9.95 -17.22 5.38
CA VAL A 112 -9.53 -16.15 4.44
C VAL A 112 -9.30 -16.67 3.01
N ASP A 113 -9.45 -17.97 2.73
CA ASP A 113 -9.46 -18.46 1.34
C ASP A 113 -10.77 -18.13 0.58
N SER A 114 -11.77 -17.57 1.26
CA SER A 114 -13.00 -17.05 0.61
C SER A 114 -12.86 -15.62 0.09
N VAL A 115 -11.74 -14.92 0.34
CA VAL A 115 -11.51 -13.55 -0.16
C VAL A 115 -11.22 -13.54 -1.67
N SER A 116 -10.78 -14.65 -2.25
CA SER A 116 -10.63 -14.80 -3.71
C SER A 116 -11.97 -14.87 -4.47
N ARG A 117 -13.11 -14.96 -3.78
CA ARG A 117 -14.45 -14.84 -4.39
C ARG A 117 -14.97 -13.40 -4.45
N MET A 118 -14.20 -12.41 -3.97
CA MET A 118 -14.61 -11.00 -4.02
C MET A 118 -14.60 -10.39 -5.42
N ASP A 119 -14.14 -11.13 -6.45
CA ASP A 119 -14.24 -10.71 -7.84
C ASP A 119 -15.69 -10.69 -8.37
N SER A 120 -16.64 -11.30 -7.65
CA SER A 120 -18.07 -11.15 -7.94
C SER A 120 -18.71 -9.88 -7.38
N LEU A 121 -18.02 -9.12 -6.51
CA LEU A 121 -18.54 -7.84 -6.02
C LEU A 121 -18.29 -6.67 -6.98
N PHE A 122 -17.37 -6.80 -7.94
CA PHE A 122 -17.20 -5.81 -9.01
C PHE A 122 -18.13 -6.03 -10.19
N ARG A 123 -18.82 -7.19 -10.27
CA ARG A 123 -20.01 -7.35 -11.12
C ARG A 123 -21.30 -6.88 -10.44
N ASN A 124 -21.21 -6.08 -9.37
CA ASN A 124 -22.34 -5.30 -8.86
C ASN A 124 -22.57 -4.00 -9.63
N ASP A 125 -22.28 -3.99 -10.93
CA ASP A 125 -22.85 -2.99 -11.83
C ASP A 125 -24.37 -3.22 -12.03
N SER A 126 -24.93 -4.33 -11.55
CA SER A 126 -26.38 -4.58 -11.52
C SER A 126 -27.08 -4.32 -10.17
N LEU A 127 -26.36 -4.03 -9.07
CA LEU A 127 -27.00 -3.60 -7.81
C LEU A 127 -27.13 -2.08 -7.68
N ARG A 128 -26.56 -1.31 -8.61
CA ARG A 128 -26.84 0.13 -8.69
C ARG A 128 -28.10 0.35 -9.53
N MET A 129 -29.16 0.75 -8.82
CA MET A 129 -30.33 1.49 -9.29
C MET A 129 -31.69 0.77 -9.40
N ASP A 130 -31.78 -0.57 -9.59
CA ASP A 130 -33.11 -1.19 -9.75
C ASP A 130 -33.76 -1.65 -8.42
N SER A 131 -32.98 -2.08 -7.42
CA SER A 131 -33.53 -2.42 -6.09
C SER A 131 -33.74 -1.20 -5.18
N VAL A 132 -33.29 -0.01 -5.58
CA VAL A 132 -33.53 1.25 -4.86
C VAL A 132 -34.88 1.87 -5.23
N LYS A 133 -35.52 1.45 -6.34
CA LYS A 133 -36.88 1.90 -6.69
C LYS A 133 -37.94 1.50 -5.64
N GLY A 134 -37.64 0.55 -4.75
CA GLY A 134 -38.49 0.19 -3.61
C GLY A 134 -38.27 1.04 -2.35
N MET A 135 -37.19 1.84 -2.28
CA MET A 135 -36.96 2.74 -1.14
C MET A 135 -37.73 4.06 -1.22
N ASP A 136 -38.47 4.33 -2.29
CA ASP A 136 -39.52 5.37 -2.27
C ASP A 136 -40.63 5.05 -1.24
N SER A 137 -40.80 3.77 -0.87
CA SER A 137 -41.67 3.35 0.24
C SER A 137 -41.02 3.49 1.63
N LEU A 138 -39.71 3.75 1.69
CA LEU A 138 -38.94 4.11 2.88
C LEU A 138 -38.55 5.58 2.88
N ARG A 139 -39.33 6.43 2.17
CA ARG A 139 -39.40 7.83 2.56
C ARG A 139 -39.77 7.81 4.04
N THR A 140 -38.88 8.32 4.88
CA THR A 140 -39.27 8.95 6.14
C THR A 140 -40.61 9.60 5.88
N VAL A 141 -41.64 9.09 6.55
CA VAL A 141 -42.97 9.62 6.41
C VAL A 141 -42.94 10.99 7.08
N GLU A 142 -42.36 11.98 6.38
CA GLU A 142 -42.56 13.41 6.56
C GLU A 142 -44.00 13.69 6.12
N GLY A 143 -44.91 13.08 6.85
CA GLY A 143 -46.34 13.26 6.77
C GLY A 143 -46.86 13.16 8.19
N GLY A 144 -47.72 14.08 8.56
CA GLY A 144 -48.49 13.97 9.78
C GLY A 144 -49.42 12.76 9.76
N SER A 145 -50.16 12.58 10.86
CA SER A 145 -51.15 11.52 10.98
C SER A 145 -52.49 12.12 11.37
N ILE A 146 -53.59 11.63 10.80
CA ILE A 146 -54.94 12.03 11.20
C ILE A 146 -55.55 10.88 11.98
N SER A 147 -56.06 11.13 13.18
CA SER A 147 -56.73 10.11 14.00
C SER A 147 -58.04 10.61 14.58
N GLY A 148 -58.87 9.69 15.03
CA GLY A 148 -60.05 10.00 15.80
C GLY A 148 -60.79 8.74 16.22
N LYS A 149 -61.92 8.93 16.90
CA LYS A 149 -62.85 7.87 17.30
C LYS A 149 -64.22 8.14 16.70
N VAL A 150 -64.92 7.07 16.36
CA VAL A 150 -66.26 7.07 15.82
C VAL A 150 -67.16 6.34 16.80
N THR A 151 -68.30 6.95 17.09
CA THR A 151 -69.34 6.40 17.94
C THR A 151 -70.63 6.31 17.14
N PRO A 152 -71.27 5.13 17.02
CA PRO A 152 -70.87 3.83 17.59
C PRO A 152 -69.65 3.20 16.89
N ALA A 153 -68.94 2.33 17.61
CA ALA A 153 -67.68 1.73 17.14
C ALA A 153 -67.80 0.94 15.83
N ASP A 154 -68.95 0.31 15.61
CA ASP A 154 -69.27 -0.45 14.38
C ASP A 154 -70.02 0.38 13.33
N GLY A 155 -70.17 1.69 13.57
CA GLY A 155 -70.93 2.60 12.73
C GLY A 155 -70.18 3.05 11.47
N ALA A 156 -68.84 3.00 11.46
CA ALA A 156 -68.03 3.37 10.31
C ALA A 156 -67.53 2.14 9.54
N ALA A 157 -67.61 2.21 8.21
CA ALA A 157 -67.05 1.23 7.30
C ALA A 157 -65.62 1.59 6.87
N GLU A 158 -65.40 2.83 6.44
CA GLU A 158 -64.12 3.33 5.93
C GLU A 158 -63.94 4.81 6.31
N VAL A 159 -62.69 5.29 6.33
CA VAL A 159 -62.38 6.71 6.44
C VAL A 159 -61.47 7.12 5.30
N GLU A 160 -61.78 8.23 4.66
CA GLU A 160 -60.99 8.80 3.57
C GLU A 160 -60.61 10.24 3.90
N ALA A 161 -59.38 10.63 3.58
CA ALA A 161 -58.90 12.01 3.65
C ALA A 161 -58.55 12.50 2.24
N ASP A 162 -59.13 13.63 1.84
CA ASP A 162 -58.94 14.23 0.52
C ASP A 162 -58.43 15.68 0.69
N ASN A 163 -57.26 16.00 0.14
CA ASN A 163 -56.72 17.38 0.09
C ASN A 163 -56.77 18.03 -1.30
N GLY A 164 -57.54 17.44 -2.23
CA GLY A 164 -57.65 17.82 -3.64
C GLY A 164 -56.50 17.31 -4.51
N THR A 165 -55.35 16.99 -3.93
CA THR A 165 -54.16 16.50 -4.65
C THR A 165 -53.97 14.99 -4.46
N GLU A 166 -54.26 14.49 -3.27
CA GLU A 166 -54.17 13.09 -2.90
C GLU A 166 -55.37 12.66 -2.06
N LYS A 167 -55.71 11.37 -2.19
CA LYS A 167 -56.73 10.70 -1.38
C LYS A 167 -56.05 9.61 -0.58
N LEU A 168 -56.19 9.67 0.73
CA LEU A 168 -55.63 8.71 1.67
C LEU A 168 -56.77 7.92 2.32
N LYS A 169 -56.59 6.61 2.44
CA LYS A 169 -57.53 5.73 3.13
C LYS A 169 -57.03 5.41 4.53
N GLY A 170 -57.93 5.53 5.50
CA GLY A 170 -57.72 5.16 6.90
C GLY A 170 -58.39 3.85 7.24
N ALA A 171 -57.69 3.03 8.02
CA ALA A 171 -58.28 1.85 8.62
C ALA A 171 -59.17 2.26 9.79
N VAL A 172 -60.32 1.60 9.93
CA VAL A 172 -61.21 1.71 11.10
C VAL A 172 -61.16 0.40 11.87
N ALA A 173 -60.85 0.47 13.16
CA ALA A 173 -60.82 -0.67 14.06
C ALA A 173 -61.47 -0.29 15.39
N GLN A 174 -62.55 -0.98 15.76
CA GLN A 174 -63.25 -0.79 17.04
C GLN A 174 -63.62 0.68 17.31
N GLY A 175 -64.11 1.39 16.28
CA GLY A 175 -64.43 2.80 16.36
C GLY A 175 -63.22 3.74 16.27
N ALA A 176 -61.99 3.30 16.49
CA ALA A 176 -60.82 4.15 16.26
C ALA A 176 -60.44 4.13 14.78
N PHE A 177 -60.03 5.27 14.23
CA PHE A 177 -59.44 5.34 12.89
C PHE A 177 -58.13 6.11 12.90
N ALA A 178 -57.25 5.75 11.96
CA ALA A 178 -55.99 6.43 11.74
C ALA A 178 -55.64 6.43 10.26
N ILE A 179 -55.17 7.60 9.79
CA ILE A 179 -54.63 7.82 8.46
C ILE A 179 -53.17 8.22 8.65
N PRO A 180 -52.22 7.28 8.50
CA PRO A 180 -50.81 7.60 8.54
C PRO A 180 -50.39 8.31 7.25
N ALA A 181 -49.22 8.96 7.29
CA ALA A 181 -48.58 9.53 6.10
C ALA A 181 -49.36 10.64 5.37
N ALA A 182 -50.15 11.43 6.10
CA ALA A 182 -50.82 12.60 5.55
C ALA A 182 -49.83 13.77 5.42
N LYS A 183 -49.51 14.19 4.19
CA LYS A 183 -48.65 15.38 3.97
C LYS A 183 -49.27 16.63 4.60
N ALA A 184 -48.44 17.60 4.95
CA ALA A 184 -48.93 18.88 5.45
C ALA A 184 -49.90 19.54 4.46
N GLY A 185 -51.07 19.96 4.94
CA GLY A 185 -52.14 20.48 4.09
C GLY A 185 -53.49 20.47 4.78
N THR A 186 -54.51 20.88 4.03
CA THR A 186 -55.89 20.92 4.51
C THR A 186 -56.66 19.77 3.88
N TYR A 187 -57.22 18.89 4.71
CA TYR A 187 -57.98 17.72 4.27
C TYR A 187 -59.47 17.86 4.57
N THR A 188 -60.27 17.28 3.69
CA THR A 188 -61.65 16.91 3.96
C THR A 188 -61.69 15.44 4.30
N ILE A 189 -62.13 15.11 5.52
CA ILE A 189 -62.23 13.75 6.03
C ILE A 189 -63.66 13.27 5.87
N THR A 190 -63.84 12.15 5.21
CA THR A 190 -65.14 11.49 5.03
C THR A 190 -65.12 10.15 5.75
N ILE A 191 -65.98 10.01 6.75
CA ILE A 191 -66.21 8.75 7.46
C ILE A 191 -67.43 8.12 6.83
N VAL A 192 -67.24 7.02 6.10
CA VAL A 192 -68.31 6.29 5.44
C VAL A 192 -69.09 5.52 6.48
N GLY A 193 -70.36 5.88 6.69
CA GLY A 193 -71.24 5.19 7.61
C GLY A 193 -71.65 3.82 7.07
N LYS A 194 -71.71 2.83 7.95
CA LYS A 194 -72.30 1.52 7.68
C LYS A 194 -73.77 1.59 8.06
N ALA A 195 -74.67 1.17 7.17
CA ALA A 195 -76.12 1.18 7.45
C ALA A 195 -76.43 0.50 8.80
N PRO A 196 -77.23 1.12 9.68
CA PRO A 196 -78.12 2.28 9.44
C PRO A 196 -77.45 3.67 9.57
N TYR A 197 -76.16 3.77 9.88
CA TYR A 197 -75.48 5.05 10.12
C TYR A 197 -75.16 5.79 8.81
N LYS A 198 -75.36 7.12 8.80
CA LYS A 198 -74.99 8.04 7.73
C LYS A 198 -73.50 8.39 7.81
N SER A 199 -72.92 8.72 6.66
CA SER A 199 -71.54 9.20 6.57
C SER A 199 -71.39 10.59 7.18
N ALA A 200 -70.27 10.83 7.87
CA ALA A 200 -69.89 12.13 8.41
C ALA A 200 -68.78 12.76 7.58
N VAL A 201 -68.79 14.09 7.43
CA VAL A 201 -67.78 14.85 6.68
C VAL A 201 -67.24 15.97 7.54
N ILE A 202 -65.92 16.02 7.68
CA ILE A 202 -65.19 17.03 8.43
C ILE A 202 -64.29 17.77 7.45
N LYS A 203 -64.54 19.06 7.29
CA LYS A 203 -63.77 19.91 6.38
C LYS A 203 -62.69 20.65 7.15
N ASP A 204 -61.74 21.20 6.39
CA ASP A 204 -60.72 22.11 6.88
C ASP A 204 -59.80 21.51 7.98
N VAL A 205 -59.54 20.20 7.91
CA VAL A 205 -58.62 19.52 8.83
C VAL A 205 -57.18 19.86 8.45
N LYS A 206 -56.55 20.71 9.26
CA LYS A 206 -55.14 21.08 9.06
C LYS A 206 -54.22 19.99 9.58
N VAL A 207 -53.37 19.48 8.70
CA VAL A 207 -52.28 18.55 9.03
C VAL A 207 -50.97 19.29 8.85
N GLU A 208 -50.08 19.12 9.83
CA GLU A 208 -48.72 19.65 9.78
C GLU A 208 -47.73 18.50 9.66
N ASP A 209 -46.59 18.80 9.07
CA ASP A 209 -45.58 17.79 8.80
C ASP A 209 -45.05 17.16 10.10
N GLY A 210 -45.00 15.83 10.14
CA GLY A 210 -44.61 15.04 11.31
C GLY A 210 -45.50 15.18 12.56
N LYS A 211 -46.65 15.87 12.49
CA LYS A 211 -47.57 16.04 13.64
C LYS A 211 -48.81 15.16 13.55
N ALA A 212 -49.28 14.72 14.71
CA ALA A 212 -50.58 14.06 14.82
C ALA A 212 -51.70 15.09 14.97
N THR A 213 -52.70 15.01 14.09
CA THR A 213 -53.97 15.75 14.16
C THR A 213 -55.05 14.80 14.65
N ASP A 214 -55.49 14.97 15.89
CA ASP A 214 -56.60 14.22 16.46
C ASP A 214 -57.92 14.98 16.27
N LEU A 215 -58.91 14.29 15.71
CA LEU A 215 -60.27 14.80 15.46
C LEU A 215 -61.23 14.53 16.62
N GLY A 216 -60.78 13.80 17.66
CA GLY A 216 -61.60 13.47 18.82
C GLY A 216 -62.71 12.46 18.49
N GLU A 217 -63.84 12.57 19.20
CA GLU A 217 -64.98 11.66 19.03
C GLU A 217 -66.00 12.22 18.04
N ILE A 218 -66.35 11.40 17.05
CA ILE A 218 -67.27 11.73 15.96
C ILE A 218 -68.47 10.81 16.05
N LYS A 219 -69.63 11.39 16.33
CA LYS A 219 -70.88 10.65 16.43
C LYS A 219 -71.50 10.51 15.04
N LEU A 220 -71.82 9.28 14.66
CA LEU A 220 -72.56 9.01 13.43
C LEU A 220 -74.06 8.98 13.72
N GLU A 221 -74.78 9.75 12.93
CA GLU A 221 -76.24 9.82 12.96
C GLU A 221 -76.84 8.65 12.18
N GLN A 222 -77.94 8.08 12.66
CA GLN A 222 -78.74 7.07 11.94
C GLN A 222 -79.73 7.72 10.96
#